data_AF-A0A5Y5D672-F1
#
_entry.id   AF-A0A5Y5D672-F1
#
_cell.length_a   1.000
_cell.length_b   1.000
_cell.length_c   1.000
_cell.angle_alpha   90.00
_cell.angle_beta   90.00
_cell.angle_gamma   90.00
#
_symmetry.space_group_name_H-M   'P 1'
#
loop_
_entity.id
_entity.type
_entity.pdbx_description
1 polymer ?
#
loop_
_entity_poly.entity_id
_entity_poly.type
_entity_poly.pdbx_seq_one_letter_code
_entity_poly.pdbx_strand_id
1 'polypeptide(L)'
;MARFYLNVPFEEKELAKQKGAQWDQEQRKWFVPQGKNPIYFIQWVKELNEHDYNIFSQRFYIAESYQSCWRCKKITPVFGV
;
A
#
# COMPACT_ATOMS: atom_id res chain seq x y z
N MET A 1 14.83 -8.96 3.48
CA MET A 1 13.40 -9.02 3.10
C MET A 1 12.71 -7.82 3.74
N ALA A 2 12.00 -7.00 2.98
CA ALA A 2 11.31 -5.82 3.53
C ALA A 2 10.13 -6.27 4.42
N ARG A 3 10.07 -5.77 5.66
CA ARG A 3 8.91 -5.93 6.57
C ARG A 3 8.01 -4.71 6.41
N PHE A 4 6.71 -4.91 6.27
CA PHE A 4 5.74 -3.83 6.15
C PHE A 4 5.22 -3.47 7.55
N TYR A 5 5.66 -2.32 8.07
CA TYR A 5 5.36 -1.88 9.43
C TYR A 5 4.03 -1.11 9.49
N LEU A 6 3.33 -1.25 10.61
CA LEU A 6 2.00 -0.70 10.87
C LEU A 6 2.06 0.23 12.09
N ASN A 7 1.28 1.32 12.03
CA ASN A 7 1.07 2.23 13.15
C ASN A 7 -0.26 1.89 13.83
N VAL A 8 -0.24 0.85 14.66
CA VAL A 8 -1.41 0.37 15.39
C VAL A 8 -1.55 1.12 16.73
N PRO A 9 -2.66 1.82 16.99
CA PRO A 9 -2.97 2.37 18.31
C PRO A 9 -3.05 1.27 19.37
N PHE A 10 -2.75 1.60 20.64
CA PHE A 10 -2.75 0.60 21.72
C PHE A 10 -4.12 -0.07 21.93
N GLU A 11 -5.21 0.66 21.66
CA GLU A 11 -6.59 0.17 21.77
C GLU A 11 -6.91 -0.92 20.72
N GLU A 12 -6.28 -0.85 19.55
CA GLU A 12 -6.51 -1.77 18.43
C GLU A 12 -5.49 -2.91 18.36
N LYS A 13 -4.60 -3.03 19.36
CA LYS A 13 -3.55 -4.07 19.38
C LYS A 13 -4.10 -5.49 19.26
N GLU A 14 -5.23 -5.77 19.90
CA GLU A 14 -5.88 -7.09 19.86
C GLU A 14 -6.49 -7.36 18.48
N LEU A 15 -7.04 -6.32 17.84
CA LEU A 15 -7.56 -6.40 16.48
C LEU A 15 -6.42 -6.66 15.48
N ALA A 16 -5.28 -5.97 15.62
CA ALA A 16 -4.11 -6.20 14.78
C ALA A 16 -3.57 -7.62 14.92
N LYS A 17 -3.48 -8.11 16.15
CA LYS A 17 -3.09 -9.49 16.46
C LYS A 17 -4.07 -10.51 15.88
N GLN A 18 -5.38 -10.28 16.01
CA GLN A 18 -6.42 -11.15 15.45
C GLN A 18 -6.36 -11.21 13.91
N LYS A 19 -6.07 -10.08 13.25
CA LYS A 19 -5.85 -10.03 11.80
C LYS A 19 -4.55 -10.71 11.35
N GLY A 20 -3.67 -11.06 12.30
CA GLY A 20 -2.43 -11.78 12.05
C GLY A 20 -1.21 -10.89 11.87
N ALA A 21 -1.23 -9.64 12.34
CA ALA A 21 -0.01 -8.85 12.49
C ALA A 21 0.89 -9.45 13.58
N GLN A 22 2.20 -9.25 13.44
CA GLN A 22 3.17 -9.65 14.45
C GLN A 22 3.85 -8.42 15.05
N TRP A 23 4.28 -8.54 16.31
CA TRP A 23 5.00 -7.49 17.01
C TRP A 23 6.50 -7.70 16.85
N ASP A 24 7.20 -6.68 16.32
CA ASP A 24 8.65 -6.61 16.24
C ASP A 24 9.18 -5.94 17.52
N GLN A 25 9.87 -6.70 18.37
CA GLN A 25 10.39 -6.19 19.65
C GLN A 25 11.56 -5.23 19.47
N GLU A 26 12.36 -5.39 18.41
CA GLU A 26 13.54 -4.56 18.14
C GLU A 26 13.10 -3.17 17.70
N GLN A 27 12.15 -3.10 16.77
CA GLN A 27 11.61 -1.85 16.25
C GLN A 27 10.46 -1.30 17.08
N ARG A 28 9.92 -2.10 18.02
CA ARG A 28 8.72 -1.82 18.82
C ARG A 28 7.55 -1.40 17.93
N LYS A 29 7.32 -2.14 16.86
CA LYS A 29 6.29 -1.85 15.86
C LYS A 29 5.57 -3.13 15.45
N TRP A 30 4.31 -2.98 15.07
CA TRP A 30 3.57 -4.05 14.42
C TRP A 30 4.02 -4.18 12.97
N PHE A 31 4.03 -5.40 12.43
CA PHE A 31 4.34 -5.66 11.03
C PHE A 31 3.46 -6.75 10.45
N VAL A 32 3.30 -6.72 9.13
CA VAL A 32 2.59 -7.76 8.38
C VAL A 32 3.57 -8.90 8.07
N PRO A 33 3.35 -10.13 8.57
CA PRO A 33 4.21 -11.25 8.24
C PRO A 33 4.05 -11.67 6.77
N GLN A 34 5.08 -12.34 6.23
CA GLN A 34 5.02 -12.87 4.86
C GLN A 34 3.85 -13.83 4.68
N GLY A 35 3.18 -13.73 3.53
CA GLY A 35 2.02 -14.56 3.19
C GLY A 35 0.67 -14.02 3.70
N LYS A 36 0.66 -12.97 4.52
CA LYS A 36 -0.57 -12.22 4.82
C LYS A 36 -0.77 -11.11 3.79
N ASN A 37 -2.03 -10.75 3.53
CA ASN A 37 -2.38 -9.69 2.60
C ASN A 37 -2.40 -8.34 3.34
N PRO A 38 -1.46 -7.40 3.05
CA PRO A 38 -1.48 -6.02 3.53
C PRO A 38 -2.81 -5.29 3.46
N ILE A 39 -3.73 -5.67 2.55
CA ILE A 39 -5.05 -5.03 2.42
C ILE A 39 -5.85 -5.06 3.74
N TYR A 40 -5.66 -6.09 4.58
CA TYR A 40 -6.37 -6.22 5.85
C TYR A 40 -5.88 -5.24 6.93
N PHE A 41 -4.72 -4.63 6.71
CA PHE A 41 -4.03 -3.76 7.65
C PHE A 41 -4.01 -2.29 7.19
N ILE A 42 -4.68 -1.95 6.08
CA ILE A 42 -4.71 -0.59 5.49
C ILE A 42 -5.03 0.48 6.53
N GLN A 43 -5.98 0.23 7.43
CA GLN A 43 -6.37 1.17 8.47
C GLN A 43 -5.23 1.59 9.42
N TRP A 44 -4.14 0.82 9.49
CA TRP A 44 -2.94 1.15 10.29
C TRP A 44 -1.75 1.59 9.44
N VAL A 45 -1.96 1.82 8.13
CA VAL A 45 -0.94 2.33 7.21
C VAL A 45 -1.08 3.84 7.13
N LYS A 46 -0.14 4.55 7.77
CA LYS A 46 -0.14 6.01 7.85
C LYS A 46 -0.19 6.67 6.47
N GLU A 47 0.59 6.16 5.52
CA GLU A 47 0.65 6.73 4.16
C GLU A 47 -0.68 6.65 3.41
N LEU A 48 -1.53 5.65 3.72
CA LEU A 48 -2.85 5.48 3.10
C LEU A 48 -3.95 6.26 3.81
N ASN A 49 -3.77 6.59 5.08
CA ASN A 49 -4.74 7.37 5.85
C ASN A 49 -4.53 8.89 5.73
N GLU A 50 -3.32 9.33 5.40
CA GLU A 50 -2.99 10.77 5.31
C GLU A 50 -3.16 11.36 3.91
N HIS A 51 -3.40 10.54 2.90
CA HIS A 51 -3.54 10.96 1.50
C HIS A 51 -4.81 10.37 0.89
N ASP A 52 -5.49 11.12 0.03
CA ASP A 52 -6.69 10.68 -0.73
C ASP A 52 -6.34 9.66 -1.85
N TYR A 53 -5.62 8.59 -1.51
CA TYR A 53 -5.35 7.51 -2.45
C TYR A 53 -6.52 6.52 -2.47
N ASN A 54 -7.19 6.40 -3.62
CA ASN A 54 -8.33 5.49 -3.81
C ASN A 54 -7.93 4.06 -4.24
N ILE A 55 -6.65 3.82 -4.52
CA ILE A 55 -6.17 2.53 -5.06
C ILE A 55 -4.92 2.11 -4.28
N PHE A 56 -5.01 0.97 -3.59
CA PHE A 56 -3.86 0.31 -2.96
C PHE A 56 -3.63 -1.05 -3.61
N SER A 57 -2.43 -1.26 -4.13
CA SER A 57 -1.97 -2.58 -4.57
C SER A 57 -0.54 -2.83 -4.13
N GLN A 58 -0.27 -4.06 -3.68
CA GLN A 58 1.08 -4.50 -3.34
C GLN A 58 1.97 -4.68 -4.57
N ARG A 59 1.35 -4.94 -5.73
CA ARG A 59 2.01 -5.07 -7.02
C ARG A 59 1.06 -4.51 -8.07
N PHE A 60 1.52 -3.50 -8.79
CA PHE A 60 0.81 -2.97 -9.93
C PHE A 60 1.78 -2.90 -11.10
N TYR A 61 1.22 -3.01 -12.30
CA TYR A 61 1.96 -2.78 -13.53
C TYR A 61 1.45 -1.47 -14.09
N ILE A 62 2.35 -0.59 -14.50
CA ILE A 62 1.97 0.56 -15.32
C ILE A 62 2.28 0.16 -16.76
N ALA A 63 1.24 0.07 -17.58
CA ALA A 63 1.40 -0.09 -19.01
C ALA A 63 1.70 1.27 -19.63
N GLU A 64 2.82 1.36 -20.36
CA GLU A 64 3.10 2.48 -21.25
C GLU A 64 2.51 2.19 -22.64
N SER A 65 1.76 3.14 -23.18
CA SER A 65 1.24 3.14 -24.54
C SER A 65 1.40 4.51 -25.17
N TYR A 66 1.09 4.66 -26.46
CA TYR A 66 1.32 5.91 -27.19
C TYR A 66 0.05 6.32 -27.93
N GLN A 67 -0.37 7.57 -27.77
CA GLN A 67 -1.52 8.14 -28.48
C GLN A 67 -1.15 9.43 -29.19
N SER A 68 -1.84 9.75 -30.30
CA SER A 68 -1.67 11.03 -30.98
C SER A 68 -2.45 12.12 -30.24
N CYS A 69 -1.79 13.21 -29.85
CA CYS A 69 -2.43 14.35 -29.22
C CYS A 69 -3.53 14.93 -30.12
N TRP A 70 -4.76 15.04 -29.62
CA TRP A 70 -5.90 15.56 -30.38
C TRP A 70 -5.64 16.97 -30.95
N ARG A 71 -4.86 17.79 -30.24
CA ARG A 71 -4.55 19.19 -30.58
C ARG A 71 -3.36 19.36 -31.51
N CYS A 72 -2.18 18.83 -31.15
CA CYS A 72 -0.93 19.08 -31.89
C CYS A 72 -0.40 17.88 -32.70
N LYS A 73 -1.13 16.75 -32.70
CA LYS A 73 -0.83 15.50 -33.41
C LYS A 73 0.49 14.81 -33.05
N LYS A 74 1.28 15.36 -32.14
CA LYS A 74 2.48 14.71 -31.59
C LYS A 74 2.11 13.41 -30.89
N ILE A 75 3.02 12.45 -30.92
CA ILE A 75 2.91 11.21 -30.16
C ILE A 75 3.14 11.53 -28.68
N THR A 76 2.20 11.11 -27.83
CA THR A 76 2.24 11.35 -26.39
C THR A 76 2.17 10.00 -25.67
N PRO A 77 3.10 9.70 -24.74
CA PRO A 77 3.02 8.51 -23.92
C PRO A 77 1.83 8.59 -22.97
N VAL A 78 1.20 7.45 -22.73
CA VAL A 78 0.00 7.28 -21.90
C VAL A 78 0.28 6.14 -20.95
N PHE A 79 0.11 6.41 -19.67
CA PHE A 79 0.37 5.46 -18.60
C PHE A 79 -0.97 5.03 -18.01
N GLY A 80 -1.22 3.72 -18.01
CA GLY A 80 -2.39 3.11 -17.38
C GLY A 80 -1.97 2.11 -16.30
N VAL A 81 -2.77 2.00 -15.25
CA VAL A 81 -2.65 0.95 -14.22
C VAL A 81 -3.57 -0.21 -14.58
#